data_AF-A0A7Y2K4X4-F1
#
_entry.id   AF-A0A7Y2K4X4-F1
#
_cell.length_a   1.000
_cell.length_b   1.000
_cell.length_c   1.000
_cell.angle_alpha   90.00
_cell.angle_beta   90.00
_cell.angle_gamma   90.00
#
_symmetry.space_group_name_H-M   'P 1'
#
loop_
_entity.id
_entity.type
_entity.pdbx_description
1 polymer ?
#
loop_
_entity_poly.entity_id
_entity_poly.type
_entity_poly.pdbx_seq_one_letter_code
_entity_poly.pdbx_strand_id
1 'polypeptide(L)'
;MKVLKSLVLVLILYLPFSSFVQGSDTKVLKPKNANTKIKIVISGKNRTYYPLQFSDPSIISVKGPGKLKIITRVQFVSNIDQRLDYKFYYRIDGTQKNEIEFINMKRSTTASFKNYSLGVPSIGKNITLDLGLGEHTIELWTGAKTPRVAARYLFTKTKEKKINWV
;
A
#
# COMPACT_ATOMS: atom_id res chain seq x y z
N MET A 1 -18.77 65.10 39.34
CA MET A 1 -18.38 64.01 40.26
C MET A 1 -19.19 62.75 39.93
N LYS A 2 -18.64 61.85 39.10
CA LYS A 2 -18.76 60.37 39.20
C LYS A 2 -18.08 59.75 37.99
N VAL A 3 -17.20 58.82 38.31
CA VAL A 3 -16.11 58.27 37.51
C VAL A 3 -16.58 57.17 36.55
N LEU A 4 -15.91 57.17 35.41
CA LEU A 4 -15.65 56.10 34.45
C LEU A 4 -15.68 54.68 35.07
N LYS A 5 -16.45 53.76 34.47
CA LYS A 5 -16.18 52.33 34.57
C LYS A 5 -15.93 51.79 33.17
N SER A 6 -14.64 51.64 32.88
CA SER A 6 -14.11 51.08 31.64
C SER A 6 -14.61 49.64 31.48
N LEU A 7 -15.35 49.36 30.40
CA LEU A 7 -15.77 48.02 30.03
C LEU A 7 -14.60 47.36 29.29
N VAL A 8 -13.79 46.59 30.01
CA VAL A 8 -12.65 45.86 29.43
C VAL A 8 -13.17 44.74 28.55
N LEU A 9 -12.97 44.91 27.24
CA LEU A 9 -13.26 43.93 26.19
C LEU A 9 -12.24 42.78 26.27
N VAL A 10 -12.63 41.64 26.86
CA VAL A 10 -11.81 40.42 26.85
C VAL A 10 -12.11 39.65 25.56
N LEU A 11 -11.35 39.93 24.50
CA LEU A 11 -11.36 39.15 23.27
C LEU A 11 -10.49 37.90 23.47
N ILE A 12 -11.13 36.78 23.83
CA ILE A 12 -10.48 35.46 23.88
C ILE A 12 -10.10 35.06 22.46
N LEU A 13 -8.82 35.24 22.10
CA LEU A 13 -8.25 34.70 20.87
C LEU A 13 -8.27 33.17 20.95
N TYR A 14 -9.29 32.55 20.34
CA TYR A 14 -9.24 31.15 19.92
C TYR A 14 -8.19 31.04 18.81
N LEU A 15 -6.93 30.82 19.16
CA LEU A 15 -5.94 30.35 18.19
C LEU A 15 -6.36 28.94 17.77
N PRO A 16 -6.75 28.70 16.51
CA PRO A 16 -6.89 27.33 16.04
C PRO A 16 -5.51 26.70 16.13
N PHE A 17 -5.34 25.74 17.04
CA PHE A 17 -4.19 24.84 17.06
C PHE A 17 -4.29 24.00 15.79
N SER A 18 -3.84 24.56 14.67
CA SER A 18 -3.72 23.86 13.41
C SER A 18 -2.64 22.82 13.61
N SER A 19 -3.08 21.63 14.00
CA SER A 19 -2.25 20.44 13.94
C SER A 19 -1.79 20.34 12.49
N PHE A 20 -0.55 20.74 12.22
CA PHE A 20 0.12 20.46 10.96
C PHE A 20 0.24 18.94 10.87
N VAL A 21 -0.79 18.31 10.29
CA VAL A 21 -0.70 16.93 9.82
C VAL A 21 0.29 16.98 8.66
N GLN A 22 1.57 16.77 8.97
CA GLN A 22 2.60 16.63 7.95
C GLN A 22 2.23 15.41 7.11
N GLY A 23 1.63 15.67 5.94
CA GLY A 23 1.20 14.63 5.02
C GLY A 23 2.37 13.71 4.69
N SER A 24 2.18 12.41 4.87
CA SER A 24 3.18 11.42 4.52
C SER A 24 3.45 11.45 3.01
N ASP A 25 4.71 11.64 2.57
CA ASP A 25 5.12 11.57 1.16
C ASP A 25 5.03 10.12 0.66
N THR A 26 3.82 9.70 0.28
CA THR A 26 3.51 8.35 -0.21
C THR A 26 3.39 8.35 -1.73
N LYS A 27 4.24 7.58 -2.38
CA LYS A 27 4.29 7.44 -3.85
C LYS A 27 3.84 6.05 -4.27
N VAL A 28 3.13 5.99 -5.40
CA VAL A 28 2.76 4.71 -6.03
C VAL A 28 3.92 4.27 -6.90
N LEU A 29 4.41 3.05 -6.69
CA LEU A 29 5.51 2.50 -7.48
C LEU A 29 4.99 1.63 -8.63
N LYS A 30 5.73 1.65 -9.73
CA LYS A 30 5.58 0.75 -10.88
C LYS A 30 6.76 -0.23 -10.87
N PRO A 31 6.52 -1.54 -11.03
CA PRO A 31 7.62 -2.48 -11.23
C PRO A 31 8.39 -2.20 -12.51
N LYS A 32 9.72 -2.32 -12.45
CA LYS A 32 10.64 -2.06 -13.57
C LYS A 32 10.30 -2.89 -14.80
N ASN A 33 9.95 -4.16 -14.58
CA ASN A 33 9.61 -5.13 -15.62
C ASN A 33 8.09 -5.32 -15.81
N ALA A 34 7.28 -4.33 -15.43
CA ALA A 34 5.83 -4.41 -15.61
C ALA A 34 5.43 -4.30 -17.10
N ASN A 35 5.08 -5.43 -17.70
CA ASN A 35 4.57 -5.52 -19.09
C ASN A 35 3.05 -5.34 -19.17
N THR A 36 2.32 -5.70 -18.12
CA THR A 36 0.86 -5.58 -18.06
C THR A 36 0.43 -4.89 -16.77
N LYS A 37 -0.77 -4.29 -16.80
CA LYS A 37 -1.37 -3.63 -15.64
C LYS A 37 -2.87 -3.92 -15.59
N ILE A 38 -3.41 -4.07 -14.40
CA ILE A 38 -4.84 -4.24 -14.15
C ILE A 38 -5.36 -2.99 -13.44
N LYS A 39 -6.53 -2.51 -13.86
CA LYS A 39 -7.25 -1.43 -13.19
C LYS A 39 -8.35 -2.02 -12.31
N ILE A 40 -8.30 -1.70 -11.02
CA ILE A 40 -9.31 -2.07 -10.04
C ILE A 40 -9.99 -0.78 -9.58
N VAL A 41 -11.30 -0.70 -9.71
CA VAL A 41 -12.11 0.37 -9.11
C VAL A 41 -12.34 -0.01 -7.66
N ILE A 42 -11.92 0.83 -6.72
CA ILE A 42 -12.08 0.61 -5.28
C ILE A 42 -12.76 1.84 -4.69
N SER A 43 -13.98 1.68 -4.19
CA SER A 43 -14.78 2.79 -3.67
C SER A 43 -14.84 3.97 -4.65
N GLY A 44 -15.16 3.68 -5.92
CA GLY A 44 -15.22 4.65 -7.01
C GLY A 44 -13.87 5.14 -7.57
N LYS A 45 -12.73 4.77 -6.95
CA LYS A 45 -11.41 5.26 -7.37
C LYS A 45 -10.63 4.20 -8.17
N ASN A 46 -10.09 4.61 -9.32
CA ASN A 46 -9.24 3.76 -10.15
C ASN A 46 -7.87 3.54 -9.50
N ARG A 47 -7.52 2.28 -9.22
CA ARG A 47 -6.21 1.87 -8.68
C ARG A 47 -5.52 0.91 -9.65
N THR A 48 -4.25 1.16 -9.92
CA THR A 48 -3.41 0.28 -10.75
C THR A 48 -2.80 -0.82 -9.89
N TYR A 49 -2.92 -2.06 -10.35
CA TYR A 49 -2.25 -3.25 -9.84
C TYR A 49 -1.47 -3.92 -10.97
N TYR A 50 -0.51 -4.76 -10.61
CA TYR A 50 0.33 -5.51 -11.53
C TYR A 50 0.18 -7.01 -11.23
N PRO A 51 -0.10 -7.87 -12.22
CA PRO A 51 -0.14 -9.30 -12.02
C PRO A 51 1.21 -9.83 -11.50
N LEU A 52 1.18 -10.69 -10.50
CA LEU A 52 2.36 -11.46 -10.10
C LEU A 52 2.49 -12.70 -10.98
N GLN A 53 3.73 -13.09 -11.28
CA GLN A 53 4.04 -14.31 -12.02
C GLN A 53 4.74 -15.31 -11.11
N PHE A 54 4.60 -16.59 -11.45
CA PHE A 54 5.26 -17.69 -10.73
C PHE A 54 6.74 -17.81 -11.13
N SER A 55 7.05 -17.68 -12.43
CA SER A 55 8.41 -17.75 -12.97
C SER A 55 9.21 -16.48 -12.72
N ASP A 56 8.60 -15.32 -13.01
CA ASP A 56 9.30 -14.04 -13.09
C ASP A 56 8.89 -13.10 -11.96
N PRO A 57 9.84 -12.45 -11.26
CA PRO A 57 9.48 -11.53 -10.19
C PRO A 57 8.88 -10.25 -10.75
N SER A 58 8.01 -9.61 -9.98
CA SER A 58 7.78 -8.17 -10.09
C SER A 58 8.92 -7.43 -9.37
N ILE A 59 9.66 -6.58 -10.10
CA ILE A 59 10.88 -5.93 -9.58
C ILE A 59 10.60 -4.47 -9.22
N ILE A 60 10.70 -4.11 -7.95
CA ILE A 60 10.62 -2.75 -7.43
C ILE A 60 12.02 -2.27 -7.07
N SER A 61 12.41 -1.06 -7.47
CA SER A 61 13.59 -0.39 -6.91
C SER A 61 13.20 0.94 -6.29
N VAL A 62 13.76 1.23 -5.12
CA VAL A 62 13.42 2.42 -4.35
C VAL A 62 14.58 2.83 -3.44
N LYS A 63 14.76 4.14 -3.26
CA LYS A 63 15.70 4.71 -2.31
C LYS A 63 15.04 4.98 -0.96
N GLY A 64 15.56 4.33 0.08
CA GLY A 64 15.17 4.51 1.48
C GLY A 64 15.80 5.73 2.16
N PRO A 65 15.45 6.01 3.43
CA PRO A 65 14.67 5.14 4.31
C PRO A 65 13.16 5.34 4.12
N GLY A 66 12.40 4.27 4.34
CA GLY A 66 10.95 4.35 4.23
C GLY A 66 10.24 3.02 4.40
N LYS A 67 8.94 3.04 4.18
CA LYS A 67 8.07 1.87 4.28
C LYS A 67 7.50 1.52 2.92
N LEU A 68 7.77 0.32 2.43
CA LEU A 68 7.14 -0.23 1.24
C LEU A 68 5.91 -1.05 1.64
N LYS A 69 4.72 -0.48 1.39
CA LYS A 69 3.45 -1.18 1.53
C LYS A 69 3.10 -1.89 0.22
N ILE A 70 2.90 -3.19 0.32
CA ILE A 70 2.47 -4.05 -0.78
C ILE A 70 1.02 -4.48 -0.50
N ILE A 71 0.14 -4.22 -1.46
CA ILE A 71 -1.28 -4.56 -1.38
C ILE A 71 -1.57 -5.64 -2.42
N THR A 72 -1.96 -6.83 -1.97
CA THR A 72 -2.27 -7.98 -2.82
C THR A 72 -3.77 -8.27 -2.85
N ARG A 73 -4.25 -8.73 -4.01
CA ARG A 73 -5.62 -9.21 -4.23
C ARG A 73 -5.59 -10.43 -5.13
N VAL A 74 -6.33 -11.48 -4.76
CA VAL A 74 -6.53 -12.67 -5.60
C VAL A 74 -7.76 -12.49 -6.50
N GLN A 75 -7.72 -13.05 -7.71
CA GLN A 75 -8.81 -13.00 -8.69
C GLN A 75 -9.76 -14.18 -8.50
N PHE A 76 -11.06 -13.88 -8.29
CA PHE A 76 -12.13 -14.86 -8.35
C PHE A 76 -12.72 -14.89 -9.75
N VAL A 77 -12.32 -15.87 -10.56
CA VAL A 77 -12.75 -15.97 -11.98
C VAL A 77 -14.08 -16.73 -12.11
N SER A 78 -14.26 -17.82 -11.36
CA SER A 78 -15.51 -18.58 -11.33
C SER A 78 -16.40 -18.10 -10.19
N ASN A 79 -17.73 -18.19 -10.30
CA ASN A 79 -18.67 -17.91 -9.21
C ASN A 79 -18.77 -19.04 -8.18
N ILE A 80 -18.18 -20.21 -8.47
CA ILE A 80 -18.20 -21.39 -7.60
C ILE A 80 -17.29 -21.16 -6.39
N ASP A 81 -16.12 -20.55 -6.58
CA ASP A 81 -15.16 -20.32 -5.52
C ASP A 81 -15.66 -19.20 -4.59
N GLN A 82 -16.11 -19.56 -3.40
CA GLN A 82 -16.48 -18.58 -2.37
C GLN A 82 -15.27 -18.10 -1.58
N ARG A 83 -14.22 -18.93 -1.49
CA ARG A 83 -12.96 -18.63 -0.79
C ARG A 83 -11.77 -19.14 -1.58
N LEU A 84 -10.66 -18.41 -1.49
CA LEU A 84 -9.39 -18.79 -2.12
C LEU A 84 -8.25 -18.55 -1.14
N ASP A 85 -7.28 -19.44 -1.19
CA ASP A 85 -6.01 -19.30 -0.48
C ASP A 85 -4.94 -18.93 -1.50
N TYR A 86 -3.95 -18.15 -1.09
CA TYR A 86 -2.80 -17.88 -1.95
C TYR A 86 -1.55 -17.60 -1.14
N LYS A 87 -0.43 -17.90 -1.79
CA LYS A 87 0.91 -17.62 -1.31
C LYS A 87 1.61 -16.67 -2.27
N PHE A 88 2.53 -15.89 -1.75
CA PHE A 88 3.50 -15.15 -2.56
C PHE A 88 4.83 -15.11 -1.83
N TYR A 89 5.89 -14.96 -2.60
CA TYR A 89 7.25 -14.84 -2.10
C TYR A 89 7.75 -13.44 -2.32
N TYR A 90 8.57 -12.94 -1.40
CA TYR A 90 9.34 -11.72 -1.63
C TYR A 90 10.79 -11.87 -1.21
N ARG A 91 11.65 -11.07 -1.82
CA ARG A 91 13.07 -10.96 -1.51
C ARG A 91 13.48 -9.50 -1.52
N ILE A 92 14.40 -9.12 -0.63
CA ILE A 92 14.97 -7.78 -0.55
C ILE A 92 16.48 -7.92 -0.78
N ASP A 93 17.04 -7.16 -1.70
CA ASP A 93 18.49 -7.05 -1.93
C ASP A 93 19.21 -8.41 -2.09
N GLY A 94 18.58 -9.34 -2.82
CA GLY A 94 19.18 -10.66 -3.10
C GLY A 94 19.22 -11.63 -1.91
N THR A 95 18.62 -11.29 -0.77
CA THR A 95 18.53 -12.16 0.43
C THR A 95 17.67 -13.42 0.20
N GLN A 96 17.42 -14.23 1.23
CA GLN A 96 16.53 -15.38 1.10
C GLN A 96 15.09 -14.96 0.74
N LYS A 97 14.39 -15.82 0.00
CA LYS A 97 12.96 -15.63 -0.26
C LYS A 97 12.16 -15.85 1.03
N ASN A 98 11.27 -14.93 1.33
CA ASN A 98 10.32 -15.02 2.44
C ASN A 98 8.95 -15.38 1.88
N GLU A 99 8.28 -16.37 2.49
CA GLU A 99 6.92 -16.78 2.13
C GLU A 99 5.88 -15.99 2.93
N ILE A 100 4.80 -15.57 2.26
CA ILE A 100 3.60 -15.05 2.90
C ILE A 100 2.40 -15.83 2.40
N GLU A 101 1.57 -16.30 3.32
CA GLU A 101 0.34 -17.02 3.04
C GLU A 101 -0.88 -16.23 3.54
N PHE A 102 -1.94 -16.21 2.74
CA PHE A 102 -3.24 -15.70 3.13
C PHE A 102 -4.34 -16.72 2.82
N ILE A 103 -5.03 -17.16 3.87
CA ILE A 103 -6.09 -18.17 3.81
C ILE A 103 -7.49 -17.56 3.92
N ASN A 104 -8.49 -18.26 3.36
CA ASN A 104 -9.90 -17.91 3.39
C ASN A 104 -10.20 -16.51 2.81
N MET A 105 -9.55 -16.13 1.71
CA MET A 105 -9.83 -14.84 1.08
C MET A 105 -11.26 -14.80 0.58
N LYS A 106 -11.90 -13.64 0.74
CA LYS A 106 -13.27 -13.39 0.28
C LYS A 106 -13.26 -12.37 -0.85
N ARG A 107 -14.29 -12.43 -1.69
CA ARG A 107 -14.57 -11.38 -2.69
C ARG A 107 -14.74 -10.03 -2.01
N SER A 108 -14.25 -8.99 -2.66
CA SER A 108 -14.49 -7.60 -2.24
C SER A 108 -15.88 -7.17 -2.70
N THR A 109 -16.69 -6.62 -1.80
CA THR A 109 -17.99 -6.01 -2.14
C THR A 109 -17.85 -4.58 -2.66
N THR A 110 -16.71 -3.93 -2.40
CA THR A 110 -16.43 -2.53 -2.73
C THR A 110 -15.39 -2.36 -3.82
N ALA A 111 -14.95 -3.46 -4.45
CA ALA A 111 -13.95 -3.42 -5.51
C ALA A 111 -14.33 -4.30 -6.70
N SER A 112 -14.08 -3.79 -7.90
CA SER A 112 -14.33 -4.48 -9.16
C SER A 112 -13.15 -4.27 -10.12
N PHE A 113 -12.90 -5.26 -10.98
CA PHE A 113 -11.98 -5.05 -12.10
C PHE A 113 -12.65 -4.16 -13.14
N LYS A 114 -11.90 -3.21 -13.72
CA LYS A 114 -12.41 -2.42 -14.84
C LYS A 114 -12.67 -3.30 -16.08
N ASN A 115 -11.86 -4.35 -16.24
CA ASN A 115 -12.14 -5.43 -17.19
C ASN A 115 -12.92 -6.54 -16.46
N TYR A 116 -14.21 -6.63 -16.73
CA TYR A 116 -15.11 -7.60 -16.07
C TYR A 116 -14.76 -9.07 -16.36
N SER A 117 -14.05 -9.38 -17.45
CA SER A 117 -13.63 -10.76 -17.74
C SER A 117 -12.59 -11.32 -16.76
N LEU A 118 -12.01 -10.45 -15.92
CA LEU A 118 -11.11 -10.85 -14.84
C LEU A 118 -11.86 -11.29 -13.56
N GLY A 119 -13.19 -11.27 -13.58
CA GLY A 119 -14.04 -11.68 -12.46
C GLY A 119 -14.09 -10.63 -11.34
N VAL A 120 -13.93 -11.07 -10.09
CA VAL A 120 -14.04 -10.19 -8.90
C VAL A 120 -12.73 -10.23 -8.10
N PRO A 121 -12.17 -9.07 -7.68
CA PRO A 121 -11.01 -9.06 -6.81
C PRO A 121 -11.40 -9.47 -5.38
N SER A 122 -10.48 -10.13 -4.68
CA SER A 122 -10.59 -10.33 -3.24
C SER A 122 -10.53 -9.03 -2.46
N ILE A 123 -10.90 -9.06 -1.18
CA ILE A 123 -10.47 -8.04 -0.21
C ILE A 123 -8.95 -7.86 -0.27
N GLY A 124 -8.49 -6.62 -0.11
CA GLY A 124 -7.05 -6.31 -0.15
C GLY A 124 -6.35 -6.77 1.12
N LYS A 125 -5.25 -7.49 0.97
CA LYS A 125 -4.32 -7.78 2.06
C LYS A 125 -3.07 -6.94 1.89
N ASN A 126 -2.47 -6.53 3.01
CA ASN A 126 -1.30 -5.67 3.00
C ASN A 126 -0.16 -6.33 3.77
N ILE A 127 1.06 -6.19 3.27
CA ILE A 127 2.28 -6.31 4.06
C ILE A 127 3.06 -4.99 3.97
N THR A 128 3.90 -4.72 4.97
CA THR A 128 4.76 -3.54 5.00
C THR A 128 6.19 -4.00 5.25
N LEU A 129 7.11 -3.53 4.42
CA LEU A 129 8.54 -3.77 4.55
C LEU A 129 9.20 -2.45 4.97
N ASP A 130 9.93 -2.46 6.08
CA ASP A 130 10.75 -1.33 6.51
C ASP A 130 12.09 -1.38 5.76
N LEU A 131 12.42 -0.30 5.05
CA LEU A 131 13.62 -0.17 4.24
C LEU A 131 14.55 0.87 4.87
N GLY A 132 15.81 0.47 5.05
CA GLY A 132 16.86 1.31 5.64
C GLY A 132 17.33 2.41 4.70
N LEU A 133 18.42 3.07 5.07
CA LEU A 133 19.10 4.01 4.18
C LEU A 133 19.74 3.27 3.02
N GLY A 134 19.58 3.79 1.81
CA GLY A 134 20.22 3.24 0.61
C GLY A 134 19.25 2.90 -0.52
N GLU A 135 19.79 2.33 -1.58
CA GLU A 135 19.01 1.78 -2.69
C GLU A 135 18.60 0.35 -2.35
N HIS A 136 17.33 0.03 -2.56
CA HIS A 136 16.79 -1.31 -2.33
C HIS A 136 16.14 -1.85 -3.59
N THR A 137 16.30 -3.15 -3.82
CA THR A 137 15.57 -3.91 -4.84
C THR A 137 14.72 -4.98 -4.18
N ILE A 138 13.42 -4.94 -4.47
CA ILE A 138 12.42 -5.84 -3.91
C ILE A 138 11.81 -6.63 -5.05
N GLU A 139 11.83 -7.95 -4.93
CA GLU A 139 11.31 -8.88 -5.92
C GLU A 139 10.14 -9.67 -5.36
N LEU A 140 9.05 -9.80 -6.11
CA LEU A 140 7.85 -10.53 -5.70
C LEU A 140 7.39 -11.56 -6.72
N TRP A 141 7.10 -12.78 -6.26
CA TRP A 141 6.51 -13.86 -7.07
C TRP A 141 5.19 -14.31 -6.46
N THR A 142 4.25 -14.80 -7.27
CA THR A 142 3.16 -15.61 -6.71
C THR A 142 3.66 -17.04 -6.46
N GLY A 143 3.10 -17.73 -5.47
CA GLY A 143 3.52 -19.09 -5.13
C GLY A 143 2.95 -20.18 -6.04
N ALA A 144 1.98 -19.87 -6.89
CA ALA A 144 1.41 -20.79 -7.87
C ALA A 144 0.86 -20.03 -9.08
N LYS A 145 0.66 -20.72 -10.22
CA LYS A 145 0.02 -20.12 -11.41
C LYS A 145 -1.46 -19.77 -11.17
N THR A 146 -2.12 -20.51 -10.29
CA THR A 146 -3.51 -20.34 -9.88
C THR A 146 -3.63 -20.50 -8.36
N PRO A 147 -4.43 -19.67 -7.67
CA PRO A 147 -5.23 -18.58 -8.23
C PRO A 147 -4.37 -17.35 -8.61
N ARG A 148 -4.86 -16.51 -9.53
CA ARG A 148 -4.09 -15.35 -10.02
C ARG A 148 -4.06 -14.24 -8.97
N VAL A 149 -2.87 -13.70 -8.69
CA VAL A 149 -2.66 -12.64 -7.70
C VAL A 149 -2.16 -11.37 -8.39
N ALA A 150 -2.66 -10.21 -7.97
CA ALA A 150 -2.18 -8.91 -8.40
C ALA A 150 -1.73 -8.07 -7.20
N ALA A 151 -0.66 -7.30 -7.38
CA ALA A 151 -0.04 -6.48 -6.35
C ALA A 151 -0.01 -4.99 -6.71
N ARG A 152 -0.09 -4.14 -5.69
CA ARG A 152 0.10 -2.69 -5.78
C ARG A 152 1.13 -2.26 -4.76
N TYR A 153 2.01 -1.35 -5.17
CA TYR A 153 3.17 -0.92 -4.40
C TYR A 153 3.04 0.55 -4.02
N LEU A 154 3.18 0.85 -2.74
CA LEU A 154 3.15 2.20 -2.19
C LEU A 154 4.38 2.37 -1.32
N PHE A 155 5.16 3.42 -1.54
CA PHE A 155 6.32 3.71 -0.73
C PHE A 155 6.15 5.03 -0.02
N THR A 156 6.36 5.04 1.29
CA THR A 156 6.28 6.21 2.14
C THR A 156 7.65 6.50 2.72
N LYS A 157 8.25 7.64 2.37
CA LYS A 157 9.55 8.05 2.96
C LYS A 157 9.40 8.26 4.46
N THR A 158 10.40 7.80 5.21
CA THR A 158 10.51 8.10 6.65
C THR A 158 11.70 9.02 6.88
N LYS A 159 11.62 9.87 7.92
CA LYS A 159 12.77 10.66 8.35
C LYS A 159 13.81 9.72 8.97
N GLU A 160 15.08 10.06 8.83
CA GLU A 160 16.15 9.38 9.56
C GLU A 160 15.90 9.47 11.06
N LYS A 161 16.03 8.34 11.78
CA LYS A 161 16.17 8.40 13.23
C LYS A 161 17.55 8.98 13.50
N LYS A 162 17.61 10.28 13.86
CA LYS A 162 18.83 10.85 14.43
C LYS A 162 19.16 10.05 15.69
N ILE A 163 20.25 9.31 15.67
CA ILE A 163 20.80 8.70 16.89
C ILE A 163 21.46 9.86 17.62
N ASN A 164 20.88 10.30 18.73
CA ASN A 164 21.56 11.18 19.66
C ASN A 164 22.66 10.34 20.33
N TRP A 165 23.91 10.67 20.06
CA TRP A 165 25.02 10.19 20.89
C TRP A 165 24.88 10.86 22.25
N VAL A 166 24.73 10.04 23.30
CA VAL A 166 24.81 10.45 24.71
C VAL A 166 26.25 10.33 25.15
#